data_AF-A0A3C0XMC3-F1
#
_entry.id   AF-A0A3C0XMC3-F1
#
_cell.length_a   1.000
_cell.length_b   1.000
_cell.length_c   1.000
_cell.angle_alpha   90.00
_cell.angle_beta   90.00
_cell.angle_gamma   90.00
#
_symmetry.space_group_name_H-M   'P 1'
#
loop_
_entity.id
_entity.type
_entity.pdbx_description
1 polymer ?
#
loop_
_entity_poly.entity_id
_entity_poly.type
_entity_poly.pdbx_seq_one_letter_code
_entity_poly.pdbx_strand_id
1 'polypeptide(L)' 'MLVWDPEGASERVWSRLREHFSDEEIVELGAFVSLTYGQQRVIKTWDVGHNELPAEPGAGLAPKAR' A
#
# COMPACT_ATOMS: atom_id res chain seq x y z
N MET A 1 -6.97 -4.42 13.02
CA MET A 1 -7.04 -3.88 11.63
C MET A 1 -5.84 -4.45 10.91
N LEU A 2 -6.05 -5.14 9.79
CA LEU A 2 -5.08 -6.02 9.08
C LEU A 2 -3.60 -5.57 9.08
N VAL A 3 -3.32 -4.27 9.03
CA VAL A 3 -1.95 -3.74 8.96
C VAL A 3 -1.27 -3.58 10.33
N TRP A 4 -2.02 -3.32 11.38
CA TRP A 4 -1.49 -3.06 12.74
C TRP A 4 -1.67 -4.24 13.69
N ASP A 5 -2.57 -5.15 13.32
CA ASP A 5 -2.90 -6.34 14.08
C ASP A 5 -3.30 -7.44 13.08
N PRO A 6 -2.33 -8.26 12.64
CA PRO A 6 -2.57 -9.35 11.71
C PRO A 6 -3.45 -10.45 12.32
N GLU A 7 -3.45 -10.61 13.66
CA GLU A 7 -4.36 -11.53 14.35
C GLU A 7 -5.80 -11.01 14.38
N GLY A 8 -5.97 -9.69 14.31
CA GLY A 8 -7.27 -9.01 14.20
C GLY A 8 -8.01 -9.23 12.87
N ALA A 9 -7.39 -9.88 11.89
CA ALA A 9 -8.00 -10.32 10.63
C ALA A 9 -8.86 -11.58 10.80
N SER A 10 -9.68 -11.61 11.85
CA SER A 10 -10.58 -12.71 12.15
C SER A 10 -11.68 -12.89 11.09
N GLU A 11 -12.32 -14.05 11.07
CA GLU A 11 -13.50 -14.33 10.25
C GLU A 11 -14.61 -13.27 10.34
N ARG A 12 -14.75 -12.59 11.50
CA ARG A 12 -15.70 -11.48 11.66
C ARG A 12 -15.42 -10.33 10.68
N VAL A 13 -14.14 -10.03 10.41
CA VAL A 13 -13.76 -8.96 9.48
C VAL A 13 -14.06 -9.38 8.05
N TRP A 14 -13.69 -10.61 7.68
CA TRP A 14 -13.93 -11.13 6.33
C TRP A 14 -15.41 -11.28 6.01
N SER A 15 -16.22 -11.74 6.97
CA SER A 15 -17.68 -11.81 6.83
C SER A 15 -18.27 -10.44 6.51
N ARG A 16 -17.87 -9.40 7.25
CA ARG A 16 -18.36 -8.04 7.03
C ARG A 16 -17.91 -7.42 5.71
N LEU A 17 -16.72 -7.78 5.24
CA LEU A 17 -16.27 -7.33 3.91
C LEU A 17 -17.11 -7.98 2.80
N ARG A 18 -17.36 -9.29 2.92
CA ARG A 18 -18.19 -10.04 1.95
C ARG A 18 -19.67 -9.64 1.94
N GLU A 19 -20.15 -8.92 2.94
CA GLU A 19 -21.48 -8.28 2.90
C GLU A 19 -21.56 -7.13 1.89
N HIS A 20 -20.42 -6.56 1.48
CA HIS A 20 -20.36 -5.35 0.66
C HIS A 20 -19.53 -5.48 -0.62
N PHE A 21 -18.61 -6.44 -0.66
CA PHE A 21 -17.62 -6.60 -1.72
C PHE A 21 -17.54 -8.05 -2.18
N SER A 22 -17.28 -8.27 -3.47
CA SER A 22 -16.90 -9.58 -3.99
C SER A 22 -15.51 -9.99 -3.50
N ASP A 23 -15.17 -11.27 -3.64
CA ASP A 23 -13.83 -11.74 -3.26
C ASP A 23 -12.73 -11.03 -4.10
N GLU A 24 -12.99 -10.73 -5.38
CA GLU A 24 -12.08 -9.97 -6.24
C GLU A 24 -11.90 -8.53 -5.75
N GLU A 25 -12.98 -7.84 -5.39
CA GLU A 25 -12.93 -6.47 -4.86
C GLU A 25 -12.19 -6.42 -3.50
N ILE A 26 -12.34 -7.45 -2.66
CA ILE A 26 -11.60 -7.60 -1.40
C ILE A 26 -10.10 -7.78 -1.66
N VAL A 27 -9.72 -8.53 -2.68
CA VAL A 27 -8.32 -8.69 -3.10
C VAL A 27 -7.75 -7.36 -3.57
N GLU A 28 -8.48 -6.61 -4.41
CA GLU A 28 -8.05 -5.28 -4.86
C GLU A 28 -7.91 -4.29 -3.70
N LEU A 29 -8.84 -4.30 -2.75
CA LEU A 29 -8.77 -3.49 -1.53
C LEU A 29 -7.52 -3.85 -0.70
N GLY A 30 -7.21 -5.14 -0.57
CA GLY A 30 -5.99 -5.60 0.10
C GLY A 30 -4.72 -5.13 -0.59
N ALA A 31 -4.69 -5.13 -1.93
CA ALA A 31 -3.57 -4.61 -2.71
C ALA A 31 -3.38 -3.10 -2.50
N PHE A 32 -4.46 -2.32 -2.52
CA PHE A 32 -4.43 -0.88 -2.26
C PHE A 32 -3.90 -0.55 -0.85
N VAL A 33 -4.40 -1.25 0.17
CA VAL A 33 -3.94 -1.08 1.56
C VAL A 33 -2.45 -1.42 1.68
N SER A 34 -2.00 -2.51 1.06
CA SER A 34 -0.60 -2.94 1.09
C SER A 34 0.33 -1.92 0.41
N LEU A 35 -0.07 -1.41 -0.75
CA LEU A 35 0.69 -0.41 -1.50
C LEU A 35 0.88 0.88 -0.69
N THR A 36 -0.22 1.43 -0.18
CA THR A 36 -0.21 2.71 0.55
C THR A 36 0.56 2.62 1.86
N TYR A 37 0.40 1.54 2.63
CA TYR A 37 1.19 1.33 3.85
C TYR A 37 2.66 1.03 3.57
N GLY A 38 2.94 0.27 2.51
CA GLY A 38 4.31 0.02 2.06
C GLY A 38 5.04 1.32 1.76
N GLN A 39 4.40 2.25 1.04
CA GLN A 39 4.95 3.58 0.75
C GLN A 39 5.26 4.36 2.04
N GLN A 40 4.33 4.39 3.00
CA GLN A 40 4.55 5.08 4.28
C GLN A 40 5.72 4.50 5.07
N ARG A 41 5.93 3.17 5.01
CA ARG A 41 7.07 2.52 5.66
C ARG A 41 8.39 2.90 4.98
N VAL A 42 8.45 2.95 3.66
CA VAL A 42 9.65 3.34 2.91
C VAL A 42 10.04 4.78 3.20
N ILE A 43 9.08 5.72 3.15
CA ILE A 43 9.29 7.14 3.48
C ILE A 43 9.95 7.27 4.87
N LYS A 44 9.41 6.58 5.88
CA LYS A 44 9.98 6.58 7.23
C LYS A 44 11.36 5.93 7.32
N THR A 45 11.56 4.82 6.61
CA THR A 45 12.82 4.05 6.67
C THR A 45 13.97 4.85 6.06
N TRP A 46 13.69 5.63 5.03
CA TRP A 46 14.68 6.44 4.32
C TRP A 46 14.73 7.90 4.78
N ASP A 47 13.95 8.25 5.81
CA ASP A 47 13.81 9.62 6.35
C ASP A 47 13.52 10.68 5.28
N VAL A 48 12.64 10.32 4.33
CA VAL A 48 12.32 11.15 3.17
C VAL A 48 11.42 12.33 3.57
N GLY A 49 11.88 13.54 3.31
CA GLY A 49 11.17 14.79 3.49
C GLY A 49 10.12 15.09 2.41
N HIS A 50 9.29 16.10 2.68
CA HIS A 50 8.26 16.54 1.73
C HIS A 50 8.91 17.08 0.44
N ASN A 51 8.50 16.55 -0.71
CA ASN A 51 9.06 16.85 -2.04
C ASN A 51 10.56 16.53 -2.21
N GLU A 52 11.13 15.68 -1.37
CA GLU A 52 12.53 15.24 -1.55
C GLU A 52 12.66 14.20 -2.67
N LEU A 53 11.63 13.40 -2.90
CA LEU A 53 11.55 12.52 -4.06
C LEU A 53 10.78 13.20 -5.19
N PRO A 54 11.26 13.08 -6.43
CA PRO A 54 10.58 13.66 -7.57
C PRO A 54 9.26 12.94 -7.84
N ALA A 55 8.20 13.71 -8.10
CA ALA A 55 6.84 13.20 -8.28
C ALA A 55 6.59 12.59 -9.67
N GLU A 56 7.52 12.76 -10.61
CA GLU A 56 7.33 12.34 -12.01
C GLU A 56 7.90 10.94 -12.31
N PRO A 57 7.21 10.14 -13.14
CA PRO A 57 7.71 8.85 -13.58
C PRO A 57 9.10 8.96 -14.24
N GLY A 58 10.07 8.20 -13.71
CA GLY A 58 11.43 8.13 -14.25
C GLY A 58 12.44 9.11 -13.64
N ALA A 59 12.00 10.00 -12.75
CA ALA A 59 12.91 10.89 -12.05
C ALA A 59 13.75 10.11 -11.02
N GLY A 60 15.07 10.36 -11.02
CA GLY A 60 16.06 9.59 -10.25
C GLY A 60 16.63 8.36 -10.95
N LEU A 61 16.10 7.96 -12.12
CA LEU A 61 16.73 6.93 -12.95
C LEU A 61 17.83 7.54 -13.82
N ALA A 62 18.94 6.82 -14.01
CA ALA A 62 19.99 7.23 -14.94
C ALA A 62 19.40 7.44 -16.36
N PRO A 63 19.87 8.44 -17.13
CA PRO A 63 19.40 8.66 -18.48
C PRO A 63 19.54 7.38 -19.30
N LYS A 64 18.54 7.05 -20.12
CA LYS A 64 18.70 5.97 -21.10
C LYS A 64 19.90 6.33 -21.98
N ALA A 65 20.91 5.46 -21.98
CA ALA A 65 22.07 5.60 -22.85
C ALA A 65 21.57 5.73 -24.31
N ARG A 66 22.10 6.73 -25.02
CA ARG A 66 21.71 7.09 -26.38
C ARG A 66 22.24 6.11 -27.40
#